data_AF-A0A916UUE2-F1
#
_entry.id   AF-A0A916UUE2-F1
#
_cell.length_a   1.000
_cell.length_b   1.000
_cell.length_c   1.000
_cell.angle_alpha   90.00
_cell.angle_beta   90.00
_cell.angle_gamma   90.00
#
_symmetry.space_group_name_H-M   'P 1'
#
loop_
_entity.id
_entity.type
_entity.pdbx_description
1 polymer ?
#
loop_
_entity_poly.entity_id
_entity_poly.type
_entity_poly.pdbx_seq_one_letter_code
_entity_poly.pdbx_strand_id
1 'polypeptide(L)'
;MYTLEKLIWFQGKRPTSAIRGKIAAIPKRSIFSKMDHQTNTSHHRQLAQLQASLAELGRQTISSSEFCRIWRSQAELLAALPLRYAQVQEDLLSRLEAGSLFSEESCSFSQGELVTQLDMWLSKAMQQLEQA
;
A
#
# COMPACT_ATOMS: atom_id res chain seq x y z
N MET A 1 29.04 -2.01 9.30
CA MET A 1 28.86 -1.54 7.91
C MET A 1 27.58 -2.15 7.38
N TYR A 2 26.50 -1.38 7.34
CA TYR A 2 25.19 -1.86 6.90
C TYR A 2 25.19 -2.02 5.37
N THR A 3 25.08 -3.25 4.90
CA THR A 3 25.06 -3.57 3.47
C THR A 3 23.77 -3.03 2.85
N LEU A 4 23.97 -2.13 1.89
CA LEU A 4 22.96 -1.53 1.03
C LEU A 4 22.42 -2.56 0.03
N GLU A 5 21.59 -3.51 0.46
CA GLU A 5 20.78 -4.33 -0.45
C GLU A 5 19.54 -3.56 -0.92
N LYS A 6 19.80 -2.43 -1.60
CA LYS A 6 18.86 -1.81 -2.54
C LYS A 6 18.87 -2.65 -3.82
N LEU A 7 18.11 -3.75 -3.93
CA LEU A 7 17.92 -4.44 -5.23
C LEU A 7 16.82 -5.51 -5.27
N ILE A 8 15.58 -5.21 -4.85
CA ILE A 8 14.46 -6.16 -5.08
C ILE A 8 13.12 -5.51 -5.42
N TRP A 9 13.14 -4.38 -6.15
CA TRP A 9 11.89 -3.69 -6.46
C TRP A 9 11.38 -3.70 -7.89
N PHE A 10 12.06 -4.25 -8.90
CA PHE A 10 11.45 -4.28 -10.25
C PHE A 10 12.22 -5.19 -11.22
N GLN A 11 11.61 -6.29 -11.69
CA GLN A 11 11.78 -6.89 -13.03
C GLN A 11 10.95 -8.21 -13.11
N GLY A 12 9.64 -8.08 -13.28
CA GLY A 12 8.74 -9.18 -13.61
C GLY A 12 8.13 -8.94 -14.99
N LYS A 13 8.74 -9.53 -16.03
CA LYS A 13 8.34 -9.46 -17.43
C LYS A 13 6.87 -9.87 -17.62
N ARG A 14 6.11 -9.09 -18.40
CA ARG A 14 4.83 -9.55 -18.97
C ARG A 14 5.12 -10.55 -20.11
N PRO A 15 4.63 -11.80 -20.07
CA PRO A 15 4.66 -12.66 -21.24
C PRO A 15 3.60 -12.19 -22.26
N THR A 16 4.07 -11.80 -23.44
CA THR A 16 3.26 -11.70 -24.64
C THR A 16 2.77 -13.09 -25.03
N SER A 17 1.45 -13.29 -25.08
CA SER A 17 0.86 -14.47 -25.72
C SER A 17 -0.17 -14.03 -26.75
N ALA A 18 0.28 -14.02 -28.01
CA ALA A 18 -0.59 -14.06 -29.17
C ALA A 18 -1.00 -15.52 -29.38
N ILE A 19 -2.29 -15.84 -29.22
CA ILE A 19 -2.85 -17.07 -29.77
C ILE A 19 -4.22 -16.75 -30.40
N ARG A 20 -4.25 -16.92 -31.72
CA ARG A 20 -5.38 -16.81 -32.62
C ARG A 20 -6.26 -18.06 -32.46
N GLY A 21 -7.54 -17.88 -32.16
CA GLY A 21 -8.52 -18.97 -32.12
C GLY A 21 -9.96 -18.45 -32.19
N LYS A 22 -10.61 -18.63 -33.34
CA LYS A 22 -12.06 -18.45 -33.52
C LYS A 22 -12.79 -19.47 -32.65
N ILE A 23 -13.70 -19.01 -31.78
CA ILE A 23 -14.78 -19.83 -31.22
C ILE A 23 -16.06 -18.98 -31.17
N ALA A 24 -17.10 -19.53 -31.78
CA ALA A 24 -18.40 -18.92 -31.97
C ALA A 24 -19.25 -18.99 -30.67
N ALA A 25 -19.98 -17.90 -30.46
CA ALA A 25 -21.23 -17.72 -29.70
C ALA A 25 -21.64 -18.76 -28.63
N ILE A 26 -21.47 -18.39 -27.36
CA ILE A 26 -22.28 -18.86 -26.23
C ILE A 26 -22.67 -17.59 -25.44
N PRO A 27 -23.96 -17.25 -25.26
CA PRO A 27 -24.34 -16.12 -24.42
C PRO A 27 -24.19 -16.52 -22.95
N LYS A 28 -23.02 -16.21 -22.36
CA LYS A 28 -22.84 -16.28 -20.92
C LYS A 28 -23.58 -15.10 -20.28
N ARG A 29 -24.66 -15.40 -19.58
CA ARG A 29 -25.42 -14.48 -18.73
C ARG A 29 -24.47 -13.89 -17.68
N SER A 30 -23.95 -12.67 -17.93
CA SER A 30 -23.07 -11.93 -17.01
C SER A 30 -23.81 -11.57 -15.72
N ILE A 31 -23.61 -12.37 -14.67
CA ILE A 31 -23.93 -11.99 -13.28
C ILE A 31 -22.64 -11.59 -12.52
N PHE A 32 -21.46 -11.70 -13.14
CA PHE A 32 -20.15 -11.52 -12.51
C PHE A 32 -19.43 -10.21 -12.92
N SER A 33 -20.13 -9.08 -13.02
CA SER A 33 -19.50 -7.76 -13.27
C SER A 33 -19.82 -6.70 -12.21
N LYS A 34 -20.56 -7.07 -11.16
CA LYS A 34 -20.93 -6.12 -10.09
C LYS A 34 -19.99 -6.18 -8.87
N MET A 35 -19.18 -7.23 -8.76
CA MET A 35 -18.28 -7.44 -7.61
C MET A 35 -16.93 -6.74 -7.80
N ASP A 36 -16.39 -6.74 -9.02
CA ASP A 36 -15.12 -6.15 -9.43
C ASP A 36 -15.09 -4.61 -9.36
N HIS A 37 -16.21 -3.93 -9.64
CA HIS A 37 -16.30 -2.47 -9.51
C HIS A 37 -16.49 -2.00 -8.06
N GLN A 38 -17.09 -2.83 -7.21
CA GLN A 38 -17.35 -2.52 -5.80
C GLN A 38 -16.05 -2.52 -4.97
N THR A 39 -15.18 -3.51 -5.20
CA THR A 39 -13.89 -3.63 -4.51
C THR A 39 -12.94 -2.51 -4.90
N ASN A 40 -12.90 -2.15 -6.18
CA ASN A 40 -12.09 -1.03 -6.67
C ASN A 40 -12.47 0.29 -5.95
N THR A 41 -13.77 0.58 -5.78
CA THR A 41 -14.24 1.77 -5.07
C THR A 41 -13.89 1.75 -3.57
N SER A 42 -13.89 0.57 -2.94
CA SER A 42 -13.53 0.40 -1.53
C SER A 42 -12.05 0.69 -1.27
N HIS A 43 -11.13 0.15 -2.09
CA HIS A 43 -9.69 0.36 -1.91
C HIS A 43 -9.31 1.84 -2.09
N HIS A 44 -9.91 2.52 -3.07
CA HIS A 44 -9.70 3.96 -3.27
C HIS A 44 -10.15 4.79 -2.07
N ARG A 45 -11.28 4.44 -1.44
CA ARG A 45 -11.73 5.10 -0.20
C ARG A 45 -10.74 4.87 0.94
N GLN A 46 -10.27 3.64 1.13
CA GLN A 46 -9.32 3.30 2.19
C GLN A 46 -7.97 3.99 1.97
N LEU A 47 -7.48 4.07 0.73
CA LEU A 47 -6.29 4.85 0.37
C LEU A 47 -6.45 6.33 0.73
N ALA A 48 -7.56 6.95 0.34
CA ALA A 48 -7.84 8.35 0.66
C ALA A 48 -7.89 8.60 2.17
N GLN A 49 -8.46 7.65 2.94
CA GLN A 49 -8.47 7.72 4.40
C GLN A 49 -7.04 7.65 4.97
N LEU A 50 -6.19 6.75 4.49
CA LEU A 50 -4.79 6.65 4.95
C LEU A 50 -3.98 7.91 4.61
N GLN A 51 -4.19 8.49 3.43
CA GLN A 51 -3.56 9.74 3.05
C GLN A 51 -3.97 10.89 3.98
N ALA A 52 -5.27 11.00 4.31
CA ALA A 52 -5.76 12.00 5.24
C ALA A 52 -5.15 11.82 6.64
N SER A 53 -5.14 10.60 7.17
CA SER A 53 -4.55 10.30 8.47
C SER A 53 -3.02 10.50 8.47
N LEU A 54 -2.32 10.25 7.35
CA LEU A 54 -0.89 10.53 7.23
C LEU A 54 -0.61 12.05 7.29
N ALA A 55 -1.45 12.87 6.65
CA ALA A 55 -1.36 14.32 6.74
C ALA A 55 -1.67 14.83 8.17
N GLU A 56 -2.59 14.19 8.89
CA GLU A 56 -2.85 14.46 10.31
C GLU A 56 -1.66 14.07 11.20
N LEU A 57 -1.03 12.94 10.93
CA LEU A 57 0.19 12.49 11.63
C LEU A 57 1.34 13.48 11.40
N GLY A 58 1.56 13.92 10.16
CA GLY A 58 2.59 14.91 9.83
C GLY A 58 2.35 16.28 10.49
N ARG A 59 1.09 16.64 10.74
CA ARG A 59 0.69 17.81 11.53
C ARG A 59 0.68 17.56 13.04
N GLN A 60 1.08 16.37 13.50
CA GLN A 60 1.02 15.94 14.89
C GLN A 60 -0.39 16.07 15.51
N THR A 61 -1.43 15.97 14.67
CA THR A 61 -2.84 16.05 15.08
C THR A 61 -3.32 14.73 15.66
N ILE A 62 -2.80 13.61 15.14
CA ILE A 62 -3.02 12.25 15.66
C ILE A 62 -1.69 11.65 16.11
N SER A 63 -1.73 10.72 17.07
CA SER A 63 -0.54 10.00 17.52
C SER A 63 -0.09 8.93 16.53
N SER A 64 1.18 8.53 16.58
CA SER A 64 1.71 7.39 15.84
C SER A 64 0.89 6.12 16.07
N SER A 65 0.48 5.86 17.31
CA SER A 65 -0.34 4.70 17.67
C SER A 65 -1.75 4.74 17.06
N GLU A 66 -2.39 5.91 17.03
CA GLU A 66 -3.69 6.10 16.40
C GLU A 66 -3.60 5.88 14.89
N PHE A 67 -2.58 6.45 14.25
CA PHE A 67 -2.31 6.24 12.83
C PHE A 67 -2.11 4.75 12.51
N CYS A 68 -1.30 4.03 13.29
CA CYS A 68 -1.08 2.59 13.09
C CYS A 68 -2.37 1.78 13.23
N ARG A 69 -3.25 2.16 14.15
CA ARG A 69 -4.57 1.53 14.31
C ARG A 69 -5.46 1.78 13.10
N ILE A 70 -5.52 3.02 12.61
CA ILE A 70 -6.27 3.36 11.38
C ILE A 70 -5.70 2.57 10.20
N TRP A 71 -4.38 2.47 10.07
CA TRP A 71 -3.72 1.69 9.02
C TRP A 71 -4.15 0.23 9.01
N ARG A 72 -4.01 -0.46 10.15
CA ARG A 72 -4.33 -1.88 10.27
C ARG A 72 -5.83 -2.17 10.12
N SER A 73 -6.69 -1.16 10.24
CA SER A 73 -8.14 -1.31 9.99
C SER A 73 -8.51 -1.41 8.50
N GLN A 74 -7.60 -1.05 7.58
CA GLN A 74 -7.85 -1.06 6.13
C GLN A 74 -7.68 -2.44 5.49
N ALA A 75 -8.37 -3.44 6.02
CA ALA A 75 -8.17 -4.84 5.65
C ALA A 75 -8.39 -5.12 4.14
N GLU A 76 -9.33 -4.43 3.48
CA GLU A 76 -9.62 -4.67 2.05
C GLU A 76 -8.47 -4.20 1.15
N LEU A 77 -7.93 -3.00 1.42
CA LEU A 77 -6.75 -2.45 0.75
C LEU A 77 -5.56 -3.39 0.93
N LEU A 78 -5.32 -3.84 2.17
CA LEU A 78 -4.18 -4.70 2.47
C LEU A 78 -4.32 -6.09 1.82
N ALA A 79 -5.53 -6.63 1.76
CA ALA A 79 -5.81 -7.90 1.11
C ALA A 79 -5.69 -7.84 -0.42
N ALA A 80 -5.91 -6.66 -1.01
CA ALA A 80 -5.79 -6.45 -2.46
C ALA A 80 -4.35 -6.28 -2.95
N LEU A 81 -3.39 -6.00 -2.05
CA LEU A 81 -1.99 -5.80 -2.39
C LEU A 81 -1.18 -7.10 -2.33
N PRO A 82 -0.11 -7.24 -3.15
CA PRO A 82 0.80 -8.37 -3.05
C PRO A 82 1.45 -8.48 -1.66
N LEU A 83 1.65 -9.70 -1.14
CA LEU A 83 2.14 -9.97 0.23
C LEU A 83 3.40 -9.18 0.63
N ARG A 84 4.30 -8.89 -0.31
CA ARG A 84 5.48 -8.04 -0.11
C ARG A 84 5.16 -6.64 0.43
N TYR A 85 4.01 -6.06 0.07
CA TYR A 85 3.56 -4.76 0.59
C TYR A 85 3.25 -4.85 2.09
N ALA A 86 2.70 -5.98 2.56
CA ALA A 86 2.40 -6.21 3.96
C ALA A 86 3.66 -6.30 4.83
N GLN A 87 4.77 -6.79 4.28
CA GLN A 87 6.05 -6.80 4.99
C GLN A 87 6.63 -5.39 5.12
N VAL A 88 6.61 -4.62 4.02
CA VAL A 88 7.17 -3.25 4.01
C VAL A 88 6.36 -2.31 4.90
N GLN A 89 5.03 -2.39 4.89
CA GLN A 89 4.23 -1.55 5.78
C GLN A 89 4.50 -1.85 7.26
N GLU A 90 4.64 -3.12 7.65
CA GLU A 90 4.83 -3.48 9.06
C GLU A 90 6.21 -3.00 9.55
N ASP A 91 7.25 -3.03 8.71
CA ASP A 91 8.53 -2.38 9.02
C ASP A 91 8.37 -0.88 9.27
N LEU A 92 7.68 -0.18 8.37
CA LEU A 92 7.46 1.27 8.50
C LEU A 92 6.63 1.62 9.74
N LEU A 93 5.55 0.87 10.02
CA LEU A 93 4.72 1.06 11.21
C LEU A 93 5.50 0.75 12.49
N SER A 94 6.25 -0.35 12.53
CA SER A 94 7.07 -0.70 13.70
C SER A 94 8.11 0.38 14.02
N ARG A 95 8.73 0.97 12.99
CA ARG A 95 9.69 2.07 13.15
C ARG A 95 9.00 3.37 13.59
N LEU A 96 7.78 3.62 13.15
CA LEU A 96 6.97 4.76 13.59
C LEU A 96 6.53 4.63 15.06
N GLU A 97 6.10 3.44 15.48
CA GLU A 97 5.72 3.15 16.88
C GLU A 97 6.94 3.27 17.80
N ALA A 98 8.09 2.70 17.41
CA ALA A 98 9.34 2.83 18.17
C ALA A 98 9.85 4.28 18.22
N GLY A 99 9.82 5.01 17.09
CA GLY A 99 10.23 6.40 17.02
C GLY A 99 9.36 7.34 17.88
N SER A 100 8.12 6.95 18.18
CA SER A 100 7.27 7.67 19.12
C SER A 100 7.68 7.49 20.59
N LEU A 101 8.42 6.43 20.92
CA LEU A 101 8.84 6.09 22.29
C LEU A 101 10.24 6.63 22.63
N PHE A 102 11.09 6.85 21.61
CA PHE A 102 12.48 7.27 21.76
C PHE A 102 12.70 8.64 21.11
N SER A 103 12.43 9.71 21.84
CA SER A 103 12.49 11.07 21.30
C SER A 103 13.86 11.76 21.45
N GLU A 104 14.90 11.09 21.96
CA GLU A 104 16.09 11.81 22.48
C GLU A 104 17.41 11.64 21.70
N GLU A 105 17.62 10.63 20.83
CA GLU A 105 19.01 10.36 20.33
C GLU A 105 19.12 9.78 18.90
N SER A 106 18.51 10.37 17.87
CA SER A 106 18.78 9.96 16.48
C SER A 106 18.85 11.12 15.50
N CYS A 107 19.98 11.84 15.49
CA CYS A 107 20.27 12.91 14.53
C CYS A 107 20.26 12.50 13.04
N SER A 108 20.01 11.23 12.70
CA SER A 108 19.87 10.76 11.31
C SER A 108 18.46 10.22 10.99
N PHE A 109 17.53 10.23 11.95
CA PHE A 109 16.19 9.68 11.74
C PHE A 109 15.14 10.71 12.12
N SER A 110 14.65 11.42 11.10
CA SER A 110 13.57 12.38 11.26
C SER A 110 12.24 11.67 11.06
N GLN A 111 11.28 11.89 11.96
CA GLN A 111 9.88 11.46 11.80
C GLN A 111 9.30 11.87 10.43
N GLY A 112 9.72 13.03 9.89
CA GLY A 112 9.35 13.47 8.54
C GLY A 112 9.80 12.51 7.43
N GLU A 113 10.99 11.89 7.53
CA GLU A 113 11.46 10.91 6.54
C GLU A 113 10.57 9.64 6.58
N LEU A 114 10.13 9.21 7.76
CA LEU A 114 9.16 8.12 7.87
C LEU A 114 7.82 8.46 7.22
N VAL A 115 7.30 9.66 7.45
CA VAL A 115 6.05 10.13 6.82
C VAL A 115 6.20 10.13 5.30
N THR A 116 7.34 10.61 4.77
CA THR A 116 7.64 10.54 3.34
C THR A 116 7.71 9.10 2.81
N GLN A 117 8.32 8.17 3.55
CA GLN A 117 8.37 6.77 3.14
C GLN A 117 6.99 6.10 3.14
N LEU A 118 6.12 6.44 4.10
CA LEU A 118 4.72 5.99 4.14
C LEU A 118 3.91 6.57 2.97
N ASP A 119 4.10 7.84 2.63
CA ASP A 119 3.47 8.47 1.47
C ASP A 119 3.88 7.80 0.14
N MET A 120 5.18 7.51 -0.01
CA MET A 120 5.69 6.75 -1.14
C MET A 120 5.10 5.33 -1.21
N TRP A 121 4.90 4.68 -0.07
CA TRP A 121 4.25 3.37 -0.02
C TRP A 121 2.81 3.46 -0.52
N LEU A 122 2.03 4.46 -0.05
CA LEU A 122 0.63 4.66 -0.47
C LEU A 122 0.54 4.94 -1.98
N SER A 123 1.43 5.76 -2.50
CA SER A 123 1.52 6.05 -3.94
C SER A 123 1.78 4.78 -4.75
N LYS A 124 2.69 3.92 -4.30
CA LYS A 124 2.99 2.63 -4.96
C LYS A 124 1.85 1.61 -4.83
N ALA A 125 1.13 1.62 -3.71
CA ALA A 125 -0.02 0.77 -3.51
C ALA A 125 -1.15 1.15 -4.49
N MET A 126 -1.41 2.44 -4.65
CA MET A 126 -2.37 2.96 -5.65
C MET A 126 -2.00 2.51 -7.06
N GLN A 127 -0.75 2.75 -7.50
CA GLN A 127 -0.28 2.33 -8.82
C GLN A 127 -0.41 0.81 -9.03
N GLN A 128 -0.17 0.01 -7.99
CA GLN A 128 -0.28 -1.44 -8.06
C GLN A 128 -1.73 -1.90 -8.24
N LEU A 129 -2.69 -1.21 -7.61
CA LEU A 129 -4.12 -1.50 -7.76
C LEU A 129 -4.67 -1.05 -9.12
N GLU A 130 -4.11 0.01 -9.71
CA GLU A 130 -4.45 0.44 -11.07
C GLU A 130 -3.90 -0.50 -12.16
N GLN A 131 -2.82 -1.23 -11.85
CA GLN A 131 -2.17 -2.17 -12.76
C GLN A 131 -2.67 -3.62 -12.63
N ALA A 132 -3.40 -3.94 -11.56
CA ALA A 132 -3.96 -5.26 -11.27
C ALA A 132 -5.30 -5.47 -12.01
#